data_AF-A0A9P7GPQ9-F1
#
_entry.id   AF-A0A9P7GPQ9-F1
#
_cell.length_a   1.000
_cell.length_b   1.000
_cell.length_c   1.000
_cell.angle_alpha   90.00
_cell.angle_beta   90.00
_cell.angle_gamma   90.00
#
_symmetry.space_group_name_H-M   'P 1'
#
loop_
_entity.id
_entity.type
_entity.pdbx_description
1 polymer ?
#
loop_
_entity_poly.entity_id
_entity_poly.type
_entity_poly.pdbx_seq_one_letter_code
_entity_poly.pdbx_strand_id
1 'polypeptide(L)'
;MSNEGLFLKPTPLPPAPSSFLPSTVLYNAYERCLNYEAETVETTSTQNPDQLRPLIAARILGYLLLHAPMEEGRIFLSEEIMACLDARAMFDLARVYNDNLIRICE
;
A
#
# COMPACT_ATOMS: atom_id res chain seq x y z
N MET A 1 -11.94 -32.52 13.20
CA MET A 1 -11.35 -31.31 13.81
C MET A 1 -10.22 -30.87 12.90
N SER A 2 -10.54 -30.02 11.93
CA SER A 2 -9.59 -29.59 10.91
C SER A 2 -8.77 -28.43 11.48
N ASN A 3 -7.49 -28.68 11.76
CA ASN A 3 -6.52 -27.63 12.04
C ASN A 3 -6.25 -26.91 10.72
N GLU A 4 -7.10 -25.94 10.36
CA GLU A 4 -6.77 -24.98 9.33
C GLU A 4 -5.74 -24.03 9.93
N GLY A 5 -4.46 -24.34 9.67
CA GLY A 5 -3.40 -23.39 9.92
C GLY A 5 -3.78 -22.08 9.25
N LEU A 6 -3.89 -21.02 10.05
CA LEU A 6 -4.07 -19.65 9.60
C LEU A 6 -2.85 -19.28 8.75
N PHE A 7 -2.84 -19.71 7.50
CA PHE A 7 -2.08 -19.06 6.46
C PHE A 7 -2.67 -17.65 6.39
N LEU A 8 -2.02 -16.70 7.07
CA LEU A 8 -2.31 -15.28 6.97
C LEU A 8 -2.10 -14.91 5.50
N LYS A 9 -3.16 -15.02 4.70
CA LYS A 9 -3.17 -14.46 3.35
C LYS A 9 -3.03 -12.96 3.54
N PRO A 10 -2.07 -12.31 2.89
CA PRO A 10 -1.91 -10.87 3.04
C PRO A 10 -3.23 -10.22 2.61
N THR A 11 -3.78 -9.39 3.51
CA THR A 11 -5.10 -8.79 3.36
C THR A 11 -5.08 -7.74 2.24
N PRO A 12 -6.05 -7.78 1.29
CA PRO A 12 -6.20 -6.72 0.30
C PRO A 12 -6.56 -5.38 0.92
N LEU A 13 -6.29 -4.27 0.22
CA LEU A 13 -6.77 -2.97 0.66
C LEU A 13 -8.31 -2.98 0.67
N PRO A 14 -8.94 -2.46 1.74
CA PRO A 14 -10.38 -2.25 1.73
C PRO A 14 -10.76 -1.13 0.74
N PRO A 15 -12.01 -1.05 0.30
CA PRO A 15 -12.51 0.13 -0.42
C PRO A 15 -12.25 1.42 0.36
N ALA A 16 -12.19 2.55 -0.36
CA ALA A 16 -12.00 3.86 0.26
C ALA A 16 -13.00 4.09 1.41
N PRO A 17 -12.54 4.45 2.63
CA PRO A 17 -13.43 4.73 3.74
C PRO A 17 -14.40 5.86 3.43
N SER A 18 -15.61 5.84 4.00
CA SER A 18 -16.59 6.92 3.83
C SER A 18 -16.12 8.26 4.39
N SER A 19 -15.13 8.26 5.29
CA SER A 19 -14.48 9.46 5.80
C SER A 19 -13.55 10.12 4.79
N PHE A 20 -13.12 9.41 3.74
CA PHE A 20 -12.28 9.99 2.69
C PHE A 20 -13.21 10.68 1.70
N LEU A 21 -13.34 11.99 1.84
CA LEU A 21 -14.24 12.77 1.00
C LEU A 21 -13.78 12.71 -0.47
N PRO A 22 -14.68 12.46 -1.42
CA PRO A 22 -14.35 12.43 -2.84
C PRO A 22 -13.66 13.71 -3.29
N SER A 23 -12.78 13.59 -4.29
CA SER A 23 -12.00 14.72 -4.85
C SER A 23 -11.01 15.39 -3.89
N THR A 24 -10.78 14.84 -2.70
CA THR A 24 -9.66 15.27 -1.84
C THR A 24 -8.36 14.59 -2.25
N VAL A 25 -7.22 15.21 -1.91
CA VAL A 25 -5.89 14.63 -2.15
C VAL A 25 -5.76 13.25 -1.49
N LEU A 26 -6.27 13.11 -0.26
CA LEU A 26 -6.28 11.85 0.47
C LEU A 26 -7.09 10.75 -0.24
N TYR A 27 -8.30 11.08 -0.70
CA TYR A 27 -9.13 10.13 -1.44
C TYR A 27 -8.45 9.70 -2.74
N ASN A 28 -7.93 10.65 -3.52
CA ASN A 28 -7.27 10.38 -4.79
C ASN A 28 -5.98 9.54 -4.61
N ALA A 29 -5.21 9.83 -3.56
CA ALA A 29 -4.03 9.05 -3.21
C ALA A 29 -4.41 7.61 -2.83
N TYR A 30 -5.48 7.42 -2.06
CA TYR A 30 -5.96 6.10 -1.70
C TYR A 30 -6.49 5.31 -2.90
N GLU A 31 -7.23 5.95 -3.81
CA GLU A 31 -7.65 5.33 -5.08
C GLU A 31 -6.45 4.94 -5.94
N ARG A 32 -5.39 5.75 -5.96
CA ARG A 32 -4.14 5.41 -6.65
C ARG A 32 -3.50 4.15 -6.07
N CYS A 33 -3.54 3.96 -4.75
CA CYS A 33 -3.09 2.73 -4.11
C CYS A 33 -3.97 1.51 -4.47
N LEU A 34 -5.30 1.67 -4.53
CA LEU A 34 -6.21 0.61 -4.95
C LEU A 34 -5.97 0.16 -6.39
N ASN A 35 -5.80 1.12 -7.30
CA ASN A 35 -5.49 0.84 -8.70
C ASN A 35 -4.14 0.14 -8.84
N TYR A 36 -3.13 0.63 -8.12
CA TYR A 36 -1.81 0.01 -8.11
C TYR A 36 -1.83 -1.41 -7.53
N GLU A 37 -2.63 -1.66 -6.48
CA GLU A 37 -2.85 -3.03 -5.97
C GLU A 37 -3.46 -3.91 -7.07
N ALA A 38 -4.53 -3.45 -7.73
CA ALA A 38 -5.21 -4.22 -8.77
C ALA A 38 -4.28 -4.60 -9.94
N GLU A 39 -3.46 -3.65 -10.41
CA GLU A 39 -2.48 -3.87 -11.49
C GLU A 39 -1.40 -4.89 -11.12
N THR A 40 -1.01 -4.96 -9.85
CA THR A 40 0.09 -5.83 -9.38
C THR A 40 -0.34 -7.26 -9.05
N VAL A 41 -1.63 -7.51 -8.84
CA VAL A 41 -2.19 -8.86 -8.66
C VAL A 41 -1.94 -9.73 -9.90
N GLU A 42 -1.85 -9.13 -11.08
CA GLU A 42 -1.65 -9.85 -12.34
C GLU A 42 -0.20 -10.33 -12.56
N THR A 43 0.78 -9.82 -11.81
CA THR A 43 2.22 -9.98 -12.12
C THR A 43 2.99 -10.95 -11.20
N THR A 44 2.34 -11.65 -10.27
CA THR A 44 3.07 -12.47 -9.27
C THR A 44 3.59 -13.79 -9.84
N SER A 45 4.78 -13.76 -10.45
CA SER A 45 5.63 -14.93 -10.63
C SER A 45 6.67 -15.00 -9.51
N THR A 46 6.90 -16.22 -9.03
CA THR A 46 7.67 -16.64 -7.85
C THR A 46 9.07 -16.03 -7.74
N GLN A 47 9.33 -15.14 -6.77
CA GLN A 47 10.67 -14.87 -6.23
C GLN A 47 10.65 -14.48 -4.74
N ASN A 48 11.82 -14.65 -4.11
CA ASN A 48 12.22 -14.54 -2.70
C ASN A 48 11.22 -13.88 -1.71
N PRO A 49 10.78 -14.58 -0.63
CA PRO A 49 9.86 -14.01 0.38
C PRO A 49 10.38 -12.75 1.08
N ASP A 50 11.70 -12.58 1.11
CA ASP A 50 12.40 -11.51 1.81
C ASP A 50 12.36 -10.18 1.03
N GLN A 51 12.09 -10.23 -0.28
CA GLN A 51 12.07 -9.03 -1.11
C GLN A 51 10.70 -8.35 -1.12
N LEU A 52 10.69 -7.03 -0.97
CA LEU A 52 9.48 -6.22 -1.16
C LEU A 52 8.90 -6.45 -2.57
N ARG A 53 7.65 -6.90 -2.62
CA ARG A 53 6.92 -7.16 -3.87
C ARG A 53 6.00 -5.98 -4.22
N PRO A 54 5.73 -5.72 -5.52
CA PRO A 54 4.81 -4.64 -5.93
C PRO A 54 3.44 -4.69 -5.25
N LEU A 55 2.86 -5.88 -5.10
CA LEU A 55 1.60 -6.06 -4.37
C LEU A 55 1.70 -5.64 -2.90
N ILE A 56 2.81 -5.95 -2.23
CA ILE A 56 3.03 -5.55 -0.84
C ILE A 56 3.31 -4.04 -0.77
N ALA A 57 4.05 -3.48 -1.72
CA ALA A 57 4.30 -2.05 -1.84
C ALA A 57 2.98 -1.25 -1.94
N ALA A 58 2.06 -1.67 -2.82
CA ALA A 58 0.74 -1.05 -2.94
C ALA A 58 -0.03 -1.05 -1.61
N ARG A 59 -0.03 -2.21 -0.94
CA ARG A 59 -0.71 -2.40 0.36
C ARG A 59 -0.10 -1.56 1.47
N ILE A 60 1.23 -1.48 1.52
CA ILE A 60 1.95 -0.64 2.49
C ILE A 60 1.46 0.81 2.38
N LEU A 61 1.46 1.37 1.17
CA LEU A 61 1.05 2.75 0.97
C LEU A 61 -0.42 2.98 1.35
N GLY A 62 -1.32 2.09 0.91
CA GLY A 62 -2.74 2.20 1.24
C GLY A 62 -3.01 2.06 2.75
N TYR A 63 -2.40 1.09 3.44
CA TYR A 63 -2.58 0.92 4.88
C TYR A 63 -1.93 2.04 5.69
N LEU A 64 -0.82 2.61 5.24
CA LEU A 64 -0.26 3.82 5.86
C LEU A 64 -1.26 4.98 5.78
N LEU A 65 -1.94 5.19 4.65
CA LEU A 65 -2.98 6.22 4.56
C LEU A 65 -4.15 5.95 5.50
N LEU A 66 -4.55 4.69 5.69
CA LEU A 66 -5.63 4.33 6.62
C LEU A 66 -5.24 4.54 8.09
N HIS A 67 -4.02 4.12 8.44
CA HIS A 67 -3.62 3.95 9.83
C HIS A 67 -2.60 4.98 10.33
N ALA A 68 -2.19 5.94 9.49
CA ALA A 68 -1.35 7.05 9.93
C ALA A 68 -1.99 7.69 11.18
N PRO A 69 -1.26 7.78 12.30
CA PRO A 69 -1.83 8.25 13.55
C PRO A 69 -2.06 9.77 13.55
N MET A 70 -1.29 10.49 12.73
CA MET A 70 -1.34 11.95 12.61
C MET A 70 -1.90 12.35 11.25
N GLU A 71 -2.73 13.38 11.23
CA GLU A 71 -3.34 13.90 10.00
C GLU A 71 -2.28 14.48 9.06
N GLU A 72 -1.30 15.19 9.61
CA GLU A 72 -0.20 15.81 8.86
C GLU A 72 0.63 14.76 8.12
N GLY A 73 0.92 13.63 8.78
CA GLY A 73 1.63 12.52 8.15
C GLY A 73 0.81 11.88 7.01
N ARG A 74 -0.51 11.85 7.16
CA ARG A 74 -1.42 11.34 6.12
C ARG A 74 -1.48 12.28 4.93
N ILE A 75 -1.54 13.60 5.16
CA ILE A 75 -1.50 14.63 4.11
C ILE A 75 -0.18 14.53 3.35
N PHE A 76 0.95 14.51 4.06
CA PHE A 76 2.28 14.43 3.47
C PHE A 76 2.44 13.19 2.58
N LEU A 77 2.08 12.00 3.10
CA LEU A 77 2.11 10.76 2.32
C LEU A 77 1.18 10.83 1.11
N SER A 78 0.00 11.44 1.24
CA SER A 78 -0.93 11.60 0.12
C SER A 78 -0.31 12.45 -1.00
N GLU A 79 0.39 13.52 -0.66
CA GLU A 79 1.11 14.35 -1.63
C GLU A 79 2.24 13.59 -2.32
N GLU A 80 3.04 12.81 -1.58
CA GLU A 80 4.12 11.98 -2.15
C GLU A 80 3.58 10.91 -3.11
N ILE A 81 2.46 10.26 -2.77
CA ILE A 81 1.77 9.29 -3.63
C ILE A 81 1.28 9.97 -4.91
N MET A 82 0.70 11.18 -4.79
CA MET A 82 0.21 11.93 -5.95
C MET A 82 1.35 12.46 -6.82
N ALA A 83 2.54 12.67 -6.26
CA ALA A 83 3.73 13.07 -7.01
C ALA A 83 4.39 11.91 -7.79
N CYS A 84 4.08 10.66 -7.44
CA CYS A 84 4.58 9.48 -8.16
C CYS A 84 3.97 9.43 -9.57
N LEU A 85 4.81 9.47 -10.60
CA LEU A 85 4.35 9.49 -12.00
C LEU A 85 3.82 8.14 -12.48
N ASP A 86 4.36 7.04 -11.97
CA ASP A 86 4.05 5.68 -12.42
C ASP A 86 4.19 4.63 -11.30
N ALA A 87 3.93 3.37 -11.64
CA ALA A 87 4.04 2.22 -10.75
C ALA A 87 5.47 1.99 -10.19
N ARG A 88 6.51 2.40 -10.92
CA ARG A 88 7.91 2.29 -10.47
C ARG A 88 8.17 3.29 -9.35
N ALA A 89 7.71 4.54 -9.52
CA ALA A 89 7.81 5.57 -8.49
C ALA A 89 7.02 5.18 -7.23
N MET A 90 5.81 4.63 -7.39
CA MET A 90 5.01 4.09 -6.29
C MET A 90 5.76 2.98 -5.54
N PHE A 91 6.39 2.05 -6.25
CA PHE A 91 7.21 0.99 -5.65
C PHE A 91 8.40 1.55 -4.86
N ASP A 92 9.13 2.50 -5.45
CA ASP A 92 10.29 3.10 -4.81
C ASP A 92 9.91 3.90 -3.55
N LEU A 93 8.78 4.61 -3.57
CA LEU A 93 8.22 5.27 -2.38
C LEU A 93 7.88 4.26 -1.29
N ALA A 94 7.15 3.20 -1.63
CA ALA A 94 6.81 2.15 -0.68
C ALA A 94 8.04 1.48 -0.07
N ARG A 95 9.10 1.30 -0.85
CA ARG A 95 10.39 0.80 -0.36
C ARG A 95 11.02 1.76 0.66
N VAL A 96 11.02 3.07 0.42
CA VAL A 96 11.50 4.05 1.40
C VAL A 96 10.75 3.92 2.73
N TYR A 97 9.43 3.81 2.67
CA TYR A 97 8.61 3.61 3.87
C TYR A 97 8.86 2.25 4.55
N ASN A 98 9.00 1.18 3.78
CA ASN A 98 9.35 -0.14 4.31
C ASN A 98 10.71 -0.11 5.02
N ASP A 99 11.76 0.35 4.36
CA ASP A 99 13.12 0.21 4.86
C ASP A 99 13.40 1.12 6.06
N ASN A 100 12.78 2.30 6.08
CA ASN A 100 13.07 3.33 7.08
C ASN A 100 12.07 3.41 8.23
N LEU A 101 10.81 2.96 8.02
CA LEU A 101 9.74 3.18 9.01
C LEU A 101 9.07 1.89 9.49
N ILE A 102 8.67 0.98 8.60
CA ILE A 102 7.80 -0.15 8.97
C ILE A 102 8.53 -1.49 9.07
N ARG A 103 9.46 -1.77 8.14
CA ARG A 103 10.28 -2.98 8.02
C ARG A 103 9.46 -4.29 7.96
N ILE A 104 8.58 -4.40 6.98
CA ILE A 104 7.75 -5.59 6.75
C ILE A 104 8.51 -6.66 5.95
N CYS A 105 9.39 -6.25 5.04
CA CYS A 105 10.25 -7.12 4.25
C CYS A 105 11.72 -6.73 4.50
N GLU A 106 12.61 -7.70 4.75
CA GLU A 106 14.04 -7.52 5.07
C GLU A 106 14.95 -8.18 4.03
#